data_AF-A0AAV4W3F0-F1
#
_entry.id   AF-A0AAV4W3F0-F1
#
_cell.length_a   1.000
_cell.length_b   1.000
_cell.length_c   1.000
_cell.angle_alpha   90.00
_cell.angle_beta   90.00
_cell.angle_gamma   90.00
#
_symmetry.space_group_name_H-M   'P 1'
#
loop_
_entity.id
_entity.type
_entity.pdbx_description
1 polymer ?
#
loop_
_entity_poly.entity_id
_entity_poly.type
_entity_poly.pdbx_seq_one_letter_code
_entity_poly.pdbx_strand_id
1 'polypeptide(L)'
;MIELKLENTPPITFVSTYLKSQYTTAACLKKLIEANKNTILAGDFNASHTSWNSPRNSWRGILLNKFLKTRKDVKILAPHTHTHISTQARYGKSVIDFALLRNIPYN
;
A
#
# COMPACT_ATOMS: atom_id res chain seq x y z
N MET A 1 12.09 5.84 -7.05
CA MET A 1 12.63 4.73 -6.25
C MET A 1 13.96 5.18 -5.68
N ILE A 2 14.23 4.89 -4.42
CA ILE A 2 15.53 5.12 -3.79
C ILE A 2 15.91 3.84 -3.07
N GLU A 3 17.19 3.45 -3.14
CA GLU A 3 17.72 2.33 -2.37
C GLU A 3 18.47 2.87 -1.16
N LEU A 4 18.10 2.38 0.02
CA LEU A 4 18.78 2.64 1.28
C LEU A 4 19.70 1.47 1.59
N LYS A 5 20.98 1.78 1.83
CA LYS A 5 21.99 0.82 2.30
C LYS A 5 22.39 1.24 3.71
N LEU A 6 22.04 0.42 4.70
CA LEU A 6 22.56 0.56 6.06
C LEU A 6 23.58 -0.55 6.29
N GLU A 7 24.64 -0.26 7.05
CA GLU A 7 25.65 -1.26 7.40
C GLU A 7 24.99 -2.49 8.04
N ASN A 8 25.44 -3.68 7.65
CA ASN A 8 24.96 -4.97 8.15
C ASN A 8 23.46 -5.25 7.91
N THR A 9 22.80 -4.54 6.99
CA THR A 9 21.43 -4.83 6.56
C THR A 9 21.37 -5.07 5.05
N PRO A 10 20.54 -6.01 4.57
CA PRO A 10 20.30 -6.11 3.13
C PRO A 10 19.63 -4.82 2.62
N PRO A 11 19.98 -4.32 1.42
CA PRO A 11 19.44 -3.05 0.90
C PRO A 11 17.92 -3.01 0.90
N ILE A 12 17.34 -1.86 1.25
CA ILE A 12 15.89 -1.65 1.28
C ILE A 12 15.53 -0.64 0.20
N THR A 13 14.58 -1.03 -0.64
CA THR A 13 14.08 -0.15 -1.69
C THR A 13 12.83 0.58 -1.26
N PHE A 14 12.87 1.90 -1.32
CA PHE A 14 11.72 2.77 -1.07
C PHE A 14 11.09 3.22 -2.39
N VAL A 15 9.78 3.02 -2.50
CA VAL A 15 8.99 3.42 -3.67
C VAL A 15 7.83 4.29 -3.20
N SER A 16 7.91 5.58 -3.50
CA SER A 16 6.76 6.50 -3.38
C SER A 16 5.76 6.20 -4.49
N THR A 17 4.47 6.13 -4.13
CA THR A 17 3.41 5.64 -5.02
C THR A 17 2.19 6.53 -5.01
N TYR A 18 1.63 6.75 -6.20
CA TYR A 18 0.31 7.34 -6.39
C TYR A 18 -0.45 6.49 -7.42
N LEU A 19 -1.48 5.77 -6.98
CA LEU A 19 -2.26 4.88 -7.85
C LEU A 19 -3.45 5.65 -8.44
N LYS A 20 -3.25 6.22 -9.62
CA LYS A 20 -4.33 6.92 -10.32
C LYS A 20 -5.39 5.91 -10.76
N SER A 21 -6.61 6.18 -10.33
CA SER A 21 -7.76 5.27 -10.29
C SER A 21 -8.05 4.47 -11.60
N GLN A 22 -7.70 5.01 -12.77
CA GLN A 22 -8.08 4.46 -14.07
C GLN A 22 -7.00 3.59 -14.76
N TYR A 23 -5.77 3.52 -14.23
CA TYR A 23 -4.64 2.84 -14.93
C TYR A 23 -3.93 1.77 -14.10
N THR A 24 -4.22 1.68 -12.80
CA THR A 24 -3.51 0.75 -11.93
C THR A 24 -4.10 -0.66 -11.98
N THR A 25 -3.31 -1.61 -12.45
CA THR A 25 -3.63 -3.05 -12.43
C THR A 25 -2.87 -3.78 -11.32
N ALA A 26 -3.32 -4.99 -10.97
CA ALA A 26 -2.59 -5.87 -10.06
C ALA A 26 -1.17 -6.19 -10.58
N ALA A 27 -0.98 -6.25 -11.90
CA ALA A 27 0.34 -6.46 -12.51
C ALA A 27 1.27 -5.25 -12.31
N CYS A 28 0.76 -4.02 -12.41
CA CYS A 28 1.53 -2.82 -12.08
C CYS A 28 1.98 -2.84 -10.61
N LEU A 29 1.06 -3.12 -9.70
CA LEU A 29 1.35 -3.26 -8.27
C LEU A 29 2.38 -4.34 -7.99
N LYS A 30 2.25 -5.51 -8.63
CA LYS A 30 3.22 -6.61 -8.55
C LYS A 30 4.61 -6.14 -8.97
N LYS A 31 4.74 -5.47 -10.11
CA LYS A 31 6.03 -4.93 -10.58
C LYS A 31 6.64 -3.93 -9.60
N LEU A 32 5.82 -3.06 -8.99
CA LEU A 32 6.30 -2.07 -8.02
C LEU A 32 6.78 -2.71 -6.71
N ILE A 33 6.01 -3.63 -6.14
CA ILE A 33 6.35 -4.27 -4.87
C ILE A 33 7.49 -5.29 -5.01
N GLU A 34 7.65 -5.89 -6.19
CA GLU A 34 8.72 -6.83 -6.51
C GLU A 34 9.96 -6.17 -7.11
N ALA A 35 10.00 -4.84 -7.17
CA ALA A 35 11.09 -4.13 -7.82
C ALA A 35 12.47 -4.48 -7.22
N ASN A 36 12.51 -4.83 -5.93
CA ASN A 36 13.65 -5.48 -5.27
C ASN A 36 13.20 -6.46 -4.18
N LYS A 37 14.13 -7.30 -3.69
CA LYS A 37 13.86 -8.33 -2.66
C LYS A 37 13.19 -7.73 -1.42
N ASN A 38 13.75 -6.64 -0.89
CA ASN A 38 13.23 -5.89 0.25
C ASN A 38 12.70 -4.55 -0.26
N THR A 39 11.38 -4.36 -0.21
CA THR A 39 10.73 -3.18 -0.78
C THR A 39 9.69 -2.62 0.18
N ILE A 40 9.70 -1.32 0.37
CA ILE A 40 8.65 -0.54 1.02
C ILE A 40 7.98 0.31 -0.06
N LEU A 41 6.71 -0.01 -0.34
CA LEU A 41 5.86 0.74 -1.25
C LEU A 41 4.91 1.60 -0.43
N ALA A 42 5.04 2.92 -0.46
CA ALA A 42 4.24 3.82 0.38
C ALA A 42 3.65 4.98 -0.43
N GLY A 43 2.44 5.38 -0.08
CA GLY A 43 1.77 6.54 -0.67
C GLY A 43 0.26 6.32 -0.85
N ASP A 44 -0.33 7.02 -1.80
CA ASP A 44 -1.78 7.01 -2.04
C ASP A 44 -2.17 5.86 -2.98
N PHE A 45 -2.88 4.88 -2.42
CA PHE A 45 -3.39 3.73 -3.17
C PHE A 45 -4.77 3.98 -3.81
N ASN A 46 -5.45 5.08 -3.47
CA ASN A 46 -6.84 5.36 -3.85
C ASN A 46 -7.78 4.15 -3.65
N ALA A 47 -7.50 3.37 -2.61
CA ALA A 47 -8.15 2.09 -2.31
C ALA A 47 -8.47 2.02 -0.82
N SER A 48 -9.75 1.85 -0.49
CA SER A 48 -10.23 1.84 0.88
C SER A 48 -10.70 0.43 1.25
N HIS A 49 -10.25 -0.11 2.37
CA HIS A 49 -10.71 -1.41 2.86
C HIS A 49 -10.53 -1.50 4.38
N THR A 50 -11.40 -2.27 5.05
CA THR A 50 -11.34 -2.49 6.51
C THR A 50 -10.05 -3.18 6.96
N SER A 51 -9.38 -3.91 6.07
CA SER A 51 -8.09 -4.56 6.33
C SER A 51 -6.93 -3.58 6.54
N TRP A 52 -7.12 -2.30 6.26
CA TRP A 52 -6.17 -1.22 6.55
C TRP A 52 -6.88 -0.03 7.21
N ASN A 53 -7.78 -0.32 8.15
CA ASN A 53 -8.43 0.66 9.03
C ASN A 53 -9.34 1.69 8.33
N SER A 54 -9.69 1.51 7.06
CA SER A 54 -10.69 2.36 6.42
C SER A 54 -12.11 1.94 6.83
N PRO A 55 -13.05 2.86 7.07
CA PRO A 55 -14.40 2.52 7.53
C PRO A 55 -15.26 1.82 6.46
N ARG A 56 -14.86 1.87 5.18
CA ARG A 56 -15.62 1.31 4.06
C ARG A 56 -14.70 0.68 3.02
N ASN A 57 -15.24 -0.33 2.34
CA ASN A 57 -14.58 -1.02 1.24
C ASN A 57 -14.95 -0.35 -0.09
N SER A 58 -13.95 0.09 -0.85
CA SER A 58 -14.14 0.46 -2.25
C SER A 58 -13.90 -0.75 -3.16
N TRP A 59 -14.39 -0.70 -4.40
CA TRP A 59 -14.10 -1.71 -5.40
C TRP A 59 -12.58 -1.97 -5.55
N ARG A 60 -11.78 -0.89 -5.55
CA ARG A 60 -10.31 -0.99 -5.62
C ARG A 60 -9.72 -1.62 -4.37
N GLY A 61 -10.23 -1.29 -3.18
CA GLY A 61 -9.82 -1.93 -1.95
C GLY A 61 -10.09 -3.44 -1.96
N ILE A 62 -11.22 -3.87 -2.50
CA ILE A 62 -11.53 -5.31 -2.66
C ILE A 62 -10.52 -5.99 -3.59
N LEU A 63 -10.21 -5.39 -4.75
CA LEU A 63 -9.25 -5.96 -5.70
C LEU A 63 -7.83 -6.01 -5.12
N LEU A 64 -7.38 -4.92 -4.49
CA LEU A 64 -6.08 -4.85 -3.85
C LEU A 64 -5.97 -5.86 -2.71
N ASN A 65 -7.00 -5.97 -1.87
CA ASN A 65 -7.02 -6.95 -0.78
C ASN A 65 -6.99 -8.40 -1.31
N LYS A 66 -7.71 -8.71 -2.39
CA LYS A 66 -7.63 -10.02 -3.05
C LYS A 66 -6.21 -10.33 -3.53
N PHE A 67 -5.53 -9.35 -4.15
CA PHE A 67 -4.14 -9.49 -4.55
C PHE A 67 -3.23 -9.73 -3.33
N LEU A 68 -3.32 -8.89 -2.29
CA LEU A 68 -2.48 -8.96 -1.10
C LEU A 68 -2.69 -10.23 -0.28
N LYS A 69 -3.91 -10.79 -0.23
CA LYS A 69 -4.17 -12.07 0.44
C LYS A 69 -3.42 -13.25 -0.17
N THR A 70 -2.97 -13.15 -1.42
CA THR A 70 -2.13 -14.19 -2.06
C THR A 70 -0.64 -14.01 -1.74
N ARG A 71 -0.24 -12.94 -1.04
CA ARG A 71 1.14 -12.54 -0.78
C ARG A 71 1.52 -12.75 0.68
N LYS A 72 2.20 -13.87 0.97
CA LYS A 72 2.76 -14.15 2.30
C LYS A 72 3.99 -13.29 2.62
N ASP A 73 4.62 -12.74 1.60
CA ASP A 73 5.83 -11.91 1.69
C ASP A 73 5.55 -10.42 1.91
N VAL A 74 4.27 -10.01 1.91
CA VAL A 74 3.87 -8.60 2.02
C VAL A 74 3.02 -8.38 3.27
N LYS A 75 3.41 -7.40 4.08
CA LYS A 75 2.62 -6.88 5.21
C LYS A 75 2.02 -5.51 4.88
N ILE A 76 0.88 -5.22 5.49
CA ILE A 76 0.20 -3.92 5.39
C ILE A 76 0.53 -3.11 6.64
N LEU A 77 1.06 -1.90 6.47
CA LEU A 77 1.25 -0.92 7.55
C LEU A 77 0.38 0.28 7.25
N ALA A 78 -0.72 0.41 8.01
CA ALA A 78 -1.71 1.44 7.82
C ALA A 78 -1.96 2.21 9.13
N PRO A 79 -2.15 3.54 9.07
CA PRO A 79 -2.48 4.32 10.25
C PRO A 79 -3.86 3.95 10.79
N HIS A 80 -4.08 4.16 12.08
CA HIS A 80 -5.41 4.03 12.70
C HIS A 80 -6.27 5.29 12.52
N THR A 81 -5.65 6.41 12.14
CA THR A 81 -6.33 7.65 11.80
C THR A 81 -6.56 7.75 10.30
N HIS A 82 -7.68 8.36 9.91
CA HIS A 82 -8.00 8.64 8.51
C HIS A 82 -6.90 9.48 7.86
N THR A 83 -6.55 9.16 6.62
CA THR A 83 -5.54 9.89 5.83
C THR A 83 -6.18 10.80 4.78
N HIS A 84 -7.45 10.56 4.47
CA HIS A 84 -8.20 11.35 3.51
C HIS A 84 -9.59 11.69 4.07
N ILE A 85 -9.98 12.96 3.92
CA ILE A 85 -11.30 13.48 4.26
C ILE A 85 -11.93 14.01 2.98
N SER A 86 -13.01 13.38 2.52
CA SER A 86 -13.70 13.83 1.33
C SER A 86 -14.47 15.12 1.59
N THR A 87 -14.44 16.05 0.64
CA THR A 87 -15.31 17.23 0.63
C THR A 87 -16.78 16.89 0.33
N GLN A 88 -17.05 15.70 -0.22
CA GLN A 88 -18.41 15.22 -0.46
C GLN A 88 -18.89 14.41 0.74
N ALA A 89 -19.93 14.91 1.40
CA ALA A 89 -20.49 14.35 2.64
C ALA A 89 -20.76 12.83 2.56
N ARG A 90 -21.17 12.32 1.39
CA ARG A 90 -21.49 10.89 1.19
C ARG A 90 -20.28 9.95 1.23
N TYR A 91 -19.07 10.43 0.96
CA TYR A 91 -17.86 9.58 0.89
C TYR A 91 -17.10 9.53 2.22
N GLY A 92 -17.29 10.52 3.09
CA GLY A 92 -16.75 10.51 4.45
C GLY A 92 -15.22 10.49 4.52
N LYS A 93 -14.70 9.88 5.58
CA LYS A 93 -13.26 9.76 5.86
C LYS A 93 -12.76 8.37 5.46
N SER A 94 -11.50 8.27 5.04
CA SER A 94 -10.92 6.99 4.59
C SER A 94 -9.43 6.88 4.92
N VAL A 95 -8.93 5.65 4.96
CA VAL A 95 -7.50 5.35 4.93
C VAL A 95 -7.18 4.85 3.52
N ILE A 96 -6.48 5.67 2.75
CA ILE A 96 -6.04 5.37 1.38
C ILE A 96 -4.53 5.56 1.20
N ASP A 97 -3.89 6.23 2.16
CA ASP A 97 -2.44 6.40 2.25
C ASP A 97 -1.90 5.40 3.27
N PHE A 98 -1.06 4.47 2.82
CA PHE A 98 -0.47 3.46 3.68
C PHE A 98 0.80 2.90 3.04
N ALA A 99 1.45 1.95 3.71
CA ALA A 99 2.63 1.26 3.20
C ALA A 99 2.39 -0.25 3.06
N LEU A 100 3.01 -0.83 2.03
CA LEU A 100 3.17 -2.26 1.83
C LEU A 100 4.64 -2.62 2.00
N LEU A 101 4.90 -3.60 2.88
CA LEU A 101 6.23 -3.99 3.30
C LEU A 101 6.51 -5.38 2.77
N ARG A 102 7.39 -5.51 1.77
CA ARG A 102 7.82 -6.80 1.22
C ARG A 102 9.14 -7.25 1.84
N ASN A 103 9.14 -8.43 2.45
CA ASN A 103 10.30 -9.03 3.12
C ASN A 103 10.99 -8.11 4.15
N ILE A 104 10.25 -7.15 4.72
CA ILE A 104 10.73 -6.31 5.79
C ILE A 104 10.29 -6.94 7.12
N PRO A 105 11.24 -7.30 8.01
CA PRO A 105 10.88 -7.72 9.36
C PRO A 105 10.28 -6.54 10.10
N TYR A 106 9.00 -6.67 10.45
CA TYR A 106 8.25 -5.70 11.26
C TYR A 106 7.42 -6.53 12.24
N ASN A 107 7.58 -6.24 13.54
CA ASN A 107 6.83 -6.86 14.63
C ASN A 107 5.72 -5.91 15.09
#